data_AF-A0A7S1TIS5-F1
#
_entry.id   AF-A0A7S1TIS5-F1
#
_cell.length_a   1.000
_cell.length_b   1.000
_cell.length_c   1.000
_cell.angle_alpha   90.00
_cell.angle_beta   90.00
_cell.angle_gamma   90.00
#
_symmetry.space_group_name_H-M   'P 1'
#
loop_
_entity.id
_entity.type
_entity.pdbx_description
1 polymer ?
#
loop_
_entity_poly.entity_id
_entity_poly.type
_entity_poly.pdbx_seq_one_letter_code
_entity_poly.pdbx_strand_id
1 'polypeptide(L)'
;GRRWLDEVARSVKELRAAGTLKDSALRNGLEAAALLRFGLTGRPKESQEKLVKVVRTRTFYTFEKYHVLRHEPVGFAMVIVALGQLVNPRIQSRETPAGMRKVLEILTARYDLDPIRVAELALDAVSHAPDLNGSEEWVVGLLGFIKPSRICCVLGNMLIRYHDKKRSTASGLIPVVARLITA
;
A
#
# COMPACT_ATOMS: atom_id res chain seq x y z
N GLY A 1 9.58 -12.53 17.06
CA GLY A 1 9.51 -14.00 17.02
C GLY A 1 9.96 -14.53 15.66
N ARG A 2 11.09 -15.23 15.60
CA ARG A 2 11.58 -15.96 14.40
C ARG A 2 12.20 -17.34 14.73
N ARG A 3 12.02 -17.82 15.97
CA ARG A 3 12.62 -19.06 16.50
C ARG A 3 12.26 -20.32 15.70
N TRP A 4 11.01 -20.38 15.22
CA TRP A 4 10.52 -21.49 14.39
C TRP A 4 11.22 -21.58 13.03
N LEU A 5 11.66 -20.46 12.44
CA LEU A 5 12.37 -20.46 11.16
C LEU A 5 13.78 -21.04 11.30
N ASP A 6 14.44 -20.77 12.43
CA ASP A 6 15.77 -21.31 12.74
C ASP A 6 15.70 -22.81 13.06
N GLU A 7 14.60 -23.26 13.67
CA GLU A 7 14.30 -24.67 13.89
C GLU A 7 14.06 -25.42 12.56
N VAL A 8 13.25 -24.86 11.66
CA VAL A 8 13.03 -25.43 10.32
C VAL A 8 14.34 -25.48 9.51
N ALA A 9 15.16 -24.42 9.57
CA ALA A 9 16.46 -24.39 8.91
C ALA A 9 17.40 -25.52 9.41
N ARG A 10 17.35 -25.82 10.72
CA ARG A 10 18.14 -26.87 11.35
C ARG A 10 17.68 -28.25 10.91
N SER A 11 16.38 -28.52 10.97
CA SER A 11 15.81 -29.80 10.55
C SER A 11 16.05 -30.10 9.07
N VAL A 12 15.97 -29.09 8.19
CA VAL A 12 16.28 -29.27 6.76
C VAL A 12 17.75 -29.60 6.52
N LYS A 13 18.67 -29.01 7.30
CA LYS A 13 20.12 -29.32 7.24
C LYS A 13 20.42 -30.73 7.77
N GLU A 14 19.77 -31.14 8.85
CA GLU A 14 19.90 -32.49 9.43
C GLU A 14 19.39 -33.57 8.47
N LEU A 15 18.23 -33.37 7.85
CA LEU A 15 17.67 -34.31 6.88
C LEU A 15 18.49 -34.40 5.58
N ARG A 16 19.17 -33.30 5.20
CA ARG A 16 20.15 -33.30 4.11
C ARG A 16 21.40 -34.08 4.49
N ALA A 17 21.92 -33.89 5.70
CA ALA A 17 23.09 -34.61 6.21
C ALA A 17 22.82 -36.12 6.37
N ALA A 18 21.59 -36.49 6.73
CA ALA A 18 21.12 -37.86 6.81
C ALA A 18 20.86 -38.52 5.44
N GLY A 19 21.03 -37.80 4.31
CA GLY A 19 20.85 -38.33 2.96
C GLY A 19 19.39 -38.57 2.55
N THR A 20 18.43 -38.28 3.43
CA THR A 20 16.99 -38.46 3.18
C THR A 20 16.43 -37.44 2.18
N LEU A 21 17.04 -36.25 2.12
CA LEU A 21 16.66 -35.18 1.20
C LEU A 21 17.76 -34.92 0.16
N LYS A 22 17.47 -35.26 -1.11
CA LYS A 22 18.39 -35.01 -2.24
C LYS A 22 18.41 -33.52 -2.61
N ASP A 23 19.59 -33.02 -2.98
CA ASP A 23 19.79 -31.62 -3.42
C ASP A 23 18.88 -31.21 -4.59
N SER A 24 18.52 -32.14 -5.49
CA SER A 24 17.60 -31.88 -6.59
C SER A 24 16.16 -31.64 -6.12
N ALA A 25 15.69 -32.37 -5.10
CA ALA A 25 14.37 -32.19 -4.52
C ALA A 25 14.24 -30.85 -3.79
N LEU A 26 15.30 -30.45 -3.06
CA LEU A 26 15.37 -29.13 -2.40
C LEU A 26 15.36 -27.99 -3.42
N ARG A 27 16.10 -28.12 -4.53
CA ARG A 27 16.18 -27.09 -5.57
C ARG A 27 14.88 -26.90 -6.35
N ASN A 28 14.10 -27.97 -6.52
CA ASN A 28 12.84 -27.94 -7.26
C ASN A 28 11.65 -27.55 -6.37
N GLY A 29 11.70 -27.88 -5.07
CA GLY A 29 10.60 -27.63 -4.15
C GLY A 29 10.68 -26.31 -3.39
N LEU A 30 11.87 -25.74 -3.18
CA LEU A 30 12.05 -24.50 -2.41
C LEU A 30 12.30 -23.31 -3.32
N GLU A 31 11.65 -22.19 -3.01
CA GLU A 31 11.92 -20.92 -3.68
C GLU A 31 13.38 -20.48 -3.52
N ALA A 32 13.90 -19.78 -4.53
CA ALA A 32 15.28 -19.29 -4.54
C ALA A 32 15.66 -18.44 -3.31
N ALA A 33 14.69 -17.69 -2.75
CA ALA A 33 14.87 -16.91 -1.53
C ALA A 33 15.05 -17.79 -0.28
N ALA A 34 14.32 -18.91 -0.19
CA ALA A 34 14.44 -19.88 0.89
C ALA A 34 15.78 -20.62 0.81
N LEU A 35 16.19 -21.06 -0.39
CA LEU A 35 17.47 -21.72 -0.62
C LEU A 35 18.66 -20.84 -0.21
N LEU A 36 18.61 -19.55 -0.55
CA LEU A 36 19.63 -18.57 -0.17
C LEU A 36 19.65 -18.34 1.35
N ARG A 37 18.48 -18.18 1.96
CA ARG A 37 18.34 -17.92 3.40
C ARG A 37 18.77 -19.10 4.27
N PHE A 38 18.63 -20.33 3.76
CA PHE A 38 19.09 -21.54 4.45
C PHE A 38 20.54 -21.94 4.11
N GLY A 39 21.22 -21.20 3.23
CA GLY A 39 22.60 -21.48 2.81
C GLY A 39 22.72 -22.75 1.96
N LEU A 40 21.65 -23.14 1.27
CA LEU A 40 21.56 -24.38 0.46
C LEU A 40 21.89 -24.13 -1.02
N THR A 41 22.40 -22.94 -1.37
CA THR A 41 22.76 -22.58 -2.73
C THR A 41 24.11 -23.18 -3.09
N GLY A 42 24.14 -24.38 -3.67
CA GLY A 42 25.33 -24.95 -4.31
C GLY A 42 25.77 -24.23 -5.60
N ARG A 43 25.58 -22.91 -5.71
CA ARG A 43 25.93 -22.11 -6.90
C ARG A 43 27.25 -21.33 -6.68
N PRO A 44 28.05 -21.10 -7.74
CA PRO A 44 29.25 -20.26 -7.68
C PRO A 44 28.95 -18.84 -7.17
N LYS A 45 29.91 -18.21 -6.49
CA LYS A 45 29.74 -16.94 -5.74
C LYS A 45 29.09 -15.82 -6.57
N GLU A 46 29.43 -15.67 -7.85
CA GLU A 46 28.82 -14.67 -8.75
C GLU A 46 27.30 -14.88 -8.96
N SER A 47 26.86 -16.13 -8.98
CA SER A 47 25.43 -16.47 -9.09
C SER A 47 24.68 -16.22 -7.78
N GLN A 48 25.37 -16.36 -6.64
CA GLN A 48 24.82 -16.02 -5.33
C GLN A 48 24.63 -14.50 -5.20
N GLU A 49 25.58 -13.68 -5.66
CA GLU A 49 25.44 -12.22 -5.64
C GLU A 49 24.30 -11.72 -6.52
N LYS A 50 24.12 -12.28 -7.72
CA LYS A 50 22.98 -11.97 -8.59
C LYS A 50 21.65 -12.37 -7.93
N LEU A 51 21.60 -13.54 -7.28
CA LEU A 51 20.43 -13.98 -6.52
C LEU A 51 20.15 -13.10 -5.29
N VAL A 52 21.17 -12.71 -4.54
CA VAL A 52 21.07 -11.79 -3.40
C VAL A 52 20.54 -10.44 -3.87
N LYS A 53 21.05 -9.91 -4.97
CA LYS A 53 20.55 -8.66 -5.56
C LYS A 53 19.07 -8.79 -5.93
N VAL A 54 18.70 -9.81 -6.71
CA VAL A 54 17.29 -10.05 -7.12
C VAL A 54 16.36 -10.30 -5.93
N VAL A 55 16.78 -11.05 -4.92
CA VAL A 55 15.98 -11.28 -3.71
C VAL A 55 15.88 -9.99 -2.89
N ARG A 56 16.96 -9.21 -2.75
CA ARG A 56 16.92 -7.91 -2.06
C ARG A 56 16.02 -6.94 -2.80
N THR A 57 16.17 -6.73 -4.11
CA THR A 57 15.28 -5.85 -4.87
C THR A 57 13.87 -6.38 -4.90
N ARG A 58 13.64 -7.68 -5.12
CA ARG A 58 12.27 -8.22 -5.06
C ARG A 58 11.67 -8.03 -3.68
N THR A 59 12.41 -8.25 -2.59
CA THR A 59 11.92 -8.03 -1.22
C THR A 59 11.67 -6.55 -0.97
N PHE A 60 12.55 -5.64 -1.42
CA PHE A 60 12.35 -4.18 -1.35
C PHE A 60 11.13 -3.72 -2.16
N TYR A 61 11.04 -4.12 -3.43
CA TYR A 61 9.92 -3.83 -4.33
C TYR A 61 8.63 -4.51 -3.88
N THR A 62 8.69 -5.66 -3.21
CA THR A 62 7.52 -6.36 -2.66
C THR A 62 7.08 -5.66 -1.37
N PHE A 63 8.00 -5.25 -0.50
CA PHE A 63 7.65 -4.47 0.69
C PHE A 63 7.04 -3.11 0.36
N GLU A 64 7.51 -2.42 -0.68
CA GLU A 64 6.86 -1.18 -1.14
C GLU A 64 5.50 -1.42 -1.83
N LYS A 65 5.29 -2.59 -2.44
CA LYS A 65 4.13 -2.85 -3.32
C LYS A 65 2.99 -3.60 -2.66
N TYR A 66 3.21 -4.30 -1.54
CA TYR A 66 2.15 -5.08 -0.87
C TYR A 66 1.67 -4.41 0.42
N HIS A 67 0.60 -3.62 0.26
CA HIS A 67 -0.34 -3.21 1.31
C HIS A 67 0.19 -2.24 2.38
N VAL A 68 0.33 -0.98 1.96
CA VAL A 68 0.57 0.22 2.79
C VAL A 68 -0.20 0.24 4.12
N LEU A 69 -1.45 -0.27 4.15
CA LEU A 69 -2.29 -0.28 5.37
C LEU A 69 -1.77 -1.18 6.51
N ARG A 70 -0.98 -2.23 6.22
CA ARG A 70 -0.49 -3.18 7.24
C ARG A 70 0.85 -2.77 7.85
N HIS A 71 1.57 -1.87 7.19
CA HIS A 71 2.85 -1.37 7.68
C HIS A 71 2.65 -0.35 8.80
N GLU A 72 1.67 0.55 8.66
CA GLU A 72 1.38 1.60 9.63
C GLU A 72 -0.12 1.69 9.98
N PRO A 73 -0.68 0.66 10.64
CA PRO A 73 -2.11 0.58 10.92
C PRO A 73 -2.60 1.74 11.80
N VAL A 74 -1.75 2.25 12.69
CA VAL A 74 -2.06 3.39 13.57
C VAL A 74 -2.21 4.66 12.75
N GLY A 75 -1.27 4.95 11.85
CA GLY A 75 -1.33 6.15 11.02
C GLY A 75 -2.58 6.15 10.13
N PHE A 76 -2.91 5.02 9.51
CA PHE A 76 -4.15 4.90 8.72
C PHE A 76 -5.41 4.98 9.58
N ALA A 77 -5.41 4.43 10.80
CA ALA A 77 -6.53 4.59 11.72
C ALA A 77 -6.77 6.07 12.06
N MET A 78 -5.71 6.83 12.33
CA MET A 78 -5.80 8.28 12.59
C MET A 78 -6.33 9.04 11.37
N VAL A 79 -5.89 8.69 10.16
CA VAL A 79 -6.42 9.26 8.91
C VAL A 79 -7.91 8.96 8.76
N ILE A 80 -8.34 7.72 9.00
CA ILE A 80 -9.76 7.33 8.91
C ILE A 80 -10.60 8.08 9.94
N VAL A 81 -10.10 8.25 11.17
CA VAL A 81 -10.79 9.01 12.23
C VAL A 81 -10.93 10.49 11.83
N ALA A 82 -9.87 11.11 11.33
CA ALA A 82 -9.91 12.49 10.85
C ALA A 82 -10.93 12.66 9.70
N LEU A 83 -10.89 11.77 8.71
CA LEU A 83 -11.84 11.77 7.59
C LEU A 83 -13.28 11.45 8.01
N GLY A 84 -13.47 10.71 9.11
CA GLY A 84 -14.78 10.40 9.68
C GLY A 84 -15.58 11.64 10.09
N GLN A 85 -14.89 12.75 10.39
CA GLN A 85 -15.52 14.05 10.65
C GLN A 85 -16.27 14.60 9.42
N LEU A 86 -15.81 14.28 8.20
CA LEU A 86 -16.46 14.70 6.96
C LEU A 86 -17.74 13.92 6.67
N VAL A 87 -17.80 12.66 7.10
CA VAL A 87 -18.91 11.74 6.79
C VAL A 87 -20.00 11.80 7.85
N ASN A 88 -19.66 12.11 9.11
CA ASN A 88 -20.62 12.09 10.20
C ASN A 88 -21.36 13.44 10.34
N PRO A 89 -22.68 13.51 10.04
CA PRO A 89 -23.44 14.76 10.09
C PRO A 89 -23.53 15.35 11.51
N ARG A 90 -23.32 14.54 12.55
CA ARG A 90 -23.39 14.95 13.96
C ARG A 90 -22.08 15.56 14.47
N ILE A 91 -20.98 15.37 13.75
CA ILE A 91 -19.63 15.85 14.09
C ILE A 91 -19.20 16.89 13.05
N GLN A 92 -20.15 17.59 12.40
CA GLN A 92 -19.84 18.67 11.45
C GLN A 92 -19.12 19.81 12.17
N SER A 93 -17.81 19.66 12.34
CA SER A 93 -16.88 20.76 12.48
C SER A 93 -16.90 21.55 11.16
N ARG A 94 -16.70 22.86 11.25
CA ARG A 94 -16.44 23.76 10.11
C ARG A 94 -15.08 23.44 9.47
N GLU A 95 -14.85 22.18 9.11
CA GLU A 95 -13.63 21.77 8.44
C GLU A 95 -13.64 22.35 7.03
N THR A 96 -12.50 22.92 6.67
CA THR A 96 -12.27 23.46 5.34
C THR A 96 -11.39 22.48 4.56
N PRO A 97 -11.45 22.48 3.21
CA PRO A 97 -10.53 21.69 2.40
C PRO A 97 -9.07 21.91 2.77
N ALA A 98 -8.69 23.16 3.07
CA ALA A 98 -7.34 23.53 3.48
C ALA A 98 -6.97 22.98 4.87
N GLY A 99 -7.89 23.05 5.84
CA GLY A 99 -7.70 22.48 7.18
C GLY A 99 -7.48 20.98 7.13
N MET A 100 -8.38 20.26 6.45
CA MET A 100 -8.27 18.81 6.29
C MET A 100 -7.00 18.41 5.56
N ARG A 101 -6.64 19.11 4.46
CA ARG A 101 -5.37 18.90 3.77
C ARG A 101 -4.19 19.00 4.74
N LYS A 102 -4.17 20.02 5.60
CA LYS A 102 -3.08 20.20 6.57
C LYS A 102 -2.99 19.05 7.57
N VAL A 103 -4.13 18.55 8.03
CA VAL A 103 -4.21 17.36 8.89
C VAL A 103 -3.61 16.14 8.19
N LEU A 104 -3.99 15.90 6.93
CA LEU A 104 -3.48 14.78 6.15
C LEU A 104 -1.97 14.90 5.89
N GLU A 105 -1.46 16.10 5.59
CA GLU A 105 -0.02 16.35 5.46
C GLU A 105 0.75 15.97 6.74
N ILE A 106 0.26 16.41 7.89
CA ILE A 106 0.87 16.14 9.19
C ILE A 106 0.85 14.64 9.49
N LEU A 107 -0.28 13.97 9.29
CA LEU A 107 -0.41 12.54 9.54
C LEU A 107 0.46 11.72 8.58
N THR A 108 0.49 12.10 7.31
CA THR A 108 1.32 11.44 6.29
C THR A 108 2.80 11.54 6.65
N ALA A 109 3.26 12.72 7.04
CA ALA A 109 4.66 12.92 7.45
C ALA A 109 5.00 12.24 8.78
N ARG A 110 4.08 12.26 9.76
CA ARG A 110 4.31 11.70 11.11
C ARG A 110 4.40 10.17 11.11
N TYR A 111 3.61 9.52 10.27
CA TYR A 111 3.51 8.06 10.22
C TYR A 111 4.12 7.46 8.95
N ASP A 112 4.87 8.26 8.16
CA ASP A 112 5.50 7.83 6.91
C ASP A 112 4.53 7.09 5.96
N LEU A 113 3.33 7.66 5.81
CA LEU A 113 2.27 7.04 5.00
C LEU A 113 2.49 7.34 3.51
N ASP A 114 2.04 6.44 2.63
CA ASP A 114 2.00 6.71 1.20
C ASP A 114 0.98 7.85 0.91
N PRO A 115 1.44 9.01 0.41
CA PRO A 115 0.56 10.14 0.10
C PRO A 115 -0.53 9.79 -0.93
N ILE A 116 -0.23 8.89 -1.89
CA ILE A 116 -1.23 8.41 -2.85
C ILE A 116 -2.36 7.73 -2.10
N ARG A 117 -2.01 6.82 -1.19
CA ARG A 117 -3.01 6.01 -0.49
C ARG A 117 -3.86 6.87 0.45
N VAL A 118 -3.26 7.83 1.12
CA VAL A 118 -3.98 8.79 1.98
C VAL A 118 -4.96 9.62 1.16
N ALA A 119 -4.57 10.10 -0.02
CA ALA A 119 -5.46 10.85 -0.89
C ALA A 119 -6.60 10.00 -1.46
N GLU A 120 -6.33 8.75 -1.85
CA GLU A 120 -7.39 7.83 -2.27
C GLU A 120 -8.43 7.61 -1.17
N LEU A 121 -8.01 7.54 0.10
CA LEU A 121 -8.92 7.44 1.25
C LEU A 121 -9.71 8.73 1.46
N ALA A 122 -9.06 9.89 1.33
CA ALA A 122 -9.69 11.18 1.49
C ALA A 122 -10.78 11.41 0.43
N LEU A 123 -10.49 11.07 -0.82
CA LEU A 123 -11.45 11.12 -1.92
C LEU A 123 -12.60 10.10 -1.73
N ASP A 124 -12.32 8.89 -1.23
CA ASP A 124 -13.37 7.93 -0.87
C ASP A 124 -14.24 8.51 0.26
N ALA A 125 -13.69 9.19 1.26
CA ALA A 125 -14.46 9.83 2.32
C ALA A 125 -15.37 10.95 1.79
N VAL A 126 -14.88 11.82 0.91
CA VAL A 126 -15.70 12.84 0.23
C VAL A 126 -16.85 12.20 -0.57
N SER A 127 -16.63 11.04 -1.19
CA SER A 127 -17.70 10.32 -1.91
C SER A 127 -18.83 9.81 -1.03
N HIS A 128 -18.54 9.56 0.25
CA HIS A 128 -19.52 9.06 1.22
C HIS A 128 -20.13 10.18 2.08
N ALA A 129 -19.61 11.41 1.99
CA ALA A 129 -20.14 12.58 2.68
C ALA A 129 -21.27 13.21 1.84
N PRO A 130 -22.54 13.19 2.30
CA PRO A 130 -23.68 13.65 1.50
C PRO A 130 -23.55 15.09 1.01
N ASP A 131 -23.02 15.99 1.86
CA ASP A 131 -22.89 17.42 1.59
C ASP A 131 -21.67 17.78 0.73
N LEU A 132 -20.72 16.85 0.59
CA LEU A 132 -19.46 17.08 -0.11
C LEU A 132 -19.33 16.26 -1.41
N ASN A 133 -20.23 15.29 -1.62
CA ASN A 133 -20.18 14.43 -2.79
C ASN A 133 -20.34 15.27 -4.08
N GLY A 134 -19.30 15.27 -4.92
CA GLY A 134 -19.26 16.09 -6.14
C GLY A 134 -18.77 17.52 -5.93
N SER A 135 -18.25 17.89 -4.75
CA SER A 135 -17.62 19.20 -4.53
C SER A 135 -16.21 19.25 -5.12
N GLU A 136 -16.03 20.09 -6.15
CA GLU A 136 -14.74 20.28 -6.82
C GLU A 136 -13.71 20.96 -5.91
N GLU A 137 -14.14 21.91 -5.07
CA GLU A 137 -13.28 22.60 -4.10
C GLU A 137 -12.61 21.61 -3.13
N TRP A 138 -13.37 20.64 -2.62
CA TRP A 138 -12.85 19.60 -1.74
C TRP A 138 -11.90 18.65 -2.45
N VAL A 139 -12.20 18.25 -3.69
CA VAL A 139 -11.33 17.37 -4.48
C VAL A 139 -9.99 18.05 -4.76
N VAL A 140 -10.01 19.28 -5.25
CA VAL A 140 -8.79 20.04 -5.55
C VAL A 140 -8.00 20.34 -4.27
N GLY A 141 -8.69 20.74 -3.20
CA GLY A 141 -8.07 21.01 -1.90
C GLY A 141 -7.34 19.81 -1.34
N LEU A 142 -7.96 18.62 -1.37
CA LEU A 142 -7.36 17.39 -0.85
C LEU A 142 -6.27 16.82 -1.76
N LEU A 143 -6.35 16.99 -3.07
CA LEU A 143 -5.28 16.56 -3.98
C LEU A 143 -4.03 17.43 -3.88
N GLY A 144 -4.16 18.65 -3.35
CA GLY A 144 -3.09 19.62 -3.37
C GLY A 144 -1.82 19.23 -2.59
N PHE A 145 -1.89 18.30 -1.62
CA PHE A 145 -0.69 17.85 -0.89
C PHE A 145 0.14 16.80 -1.66
N ILE A 146 -0.36 16.34 -2.80
CA ILE A 146 0.32 15.37 -3.65
C ILE A 146 1.05 16.12 -4.78
N LYS A 147 2.20 15.58 -5.19
CA LYS A 147 2.92 16.09 -6.38
C LYS A 147 2.02 16.02 -7.63
N PRO A 148 1.98 17.07 -8.47
CA PRO A 148 1.13 17.10 -9.67
C PRO A 148 1.29 15.87 -10.58
N SER A 149 2.52 15.38 -10.75
CA SER A 149 2.82 14.19 -11.56
C SER A 149 2.18 12.88 -11.06
N ARG A 150 1.64 12.88 -9.84
CA ARG A 150 1.03 11.70 -9.19
C ARG A 150 -0.48 11.81 -9.07
N ILE A 151 -1.07 12.98 -9.36
CA ILE A 151 -2.52 13.21 -9.29
C ILE A 151 -3.25 12.30 -10.27
N CYS A 152 -2.77 12.19 -11.51
CA CYS A 152 -3.37 11.31 -12.53
C CYS A 152 -3.41 9.85 -12.07
N CYS A 153 -2.43 9.38 -11.30
CA CYS A 153 -2.41 8.03 -10.75
C CYS A 153 -3.54 7.80 -9.72
N VAL A 154 -3.76 8.78 -8.84
CA VAL A 154 -4.83 8.74 -7.83
C VAL A 154 -6.20 8.72 -8.51
N LEU A 155 -6.40 9.64 -9.48
CA LEU A 155 -7.66 9.76 -10.21
C LEU A 155 -7.96 8.53 -11.07
N GLY A 156 -6.95 8.00 -11.78
CA GLY A 156 -7.08 6.78 -12.58
C GLY A 156 -7.43 5.55 -11.73
N ASN A 157 -6.73 5.35 -10.60
CA ASN A 157 -7.04 4.25 -9.68
C ASN A 157 -8.45 4.37 -9.10
N MET A 158 -8.90 5.58 -8.80
CA MET A 158 -10.24 5.84 -8.28
C MET A 158 -11.32 5.42 -9.30
N LEU A 159 -11.17 5.81 -10.57
CA LEU A 159 -12.09 5.44 -11.65
C LEU A 159 -12.17 3.92 -11.84
N ILE A 160 -11.02 3.24 -11.86
CA ILE A 160 -10.96 1.77 -11.95
C ILE A 160 -11.72 1.12 -10.77
N ARG A 161 -11.49 1.59 -9.54
CA ARG A 161 -12.13 1.05 -8.34
C ARG A 161 -13.65 1.25 -8.33
N TYR A 162 -14.16 2.34 -8.91
CA TYR A 162 -15.61 2.58 -8.99
C TYR A 162 -16.28 1.79 -10.10
N HIS A 163 -15.60 1.66 -11.25
CA HIS A 163 -16.04 0.79 -12.34
C HIS A 163 -16.20 -0.66 -11.86
N ASP A 164 -15.17 -1.22 -11.21
CA ASP A 164 -15.15 -2.63 -10.81
C ASP A 164 -16.16 -2.96 -9.69
N LYS A 165 -16.44 -2.01 -8.79
CA LYS A 165 -17.26 -2.29 -7.60
C LYS A 165 -18.75 -1.96 -7.76
N LYS A 166 -19.21 -1.48 -8.92
CA LYS A 166 -20.57 -0.95 -9.13
C LYS A 166 -21.05 -0.05 -7.97
N ARG A 167 -20.13 0.72 -7.38
CA ARG A 167 -20.42 1.54 -6.19
C ARG A 167 -21.29 2.72 -6.62
N SER A 168 -22.58 2.68 -6.31
CA SER A 168 -23.54 3.76 -6.57
C SER A 168 -23.25 5.04 -5.77
N THR A 169 -22.49 4.93 -4.68
CA THR A 169 -22.22 6.03 -3.74
C THR A 169 -21.32 7.14 -4.31
N ALA A 170 -20.46 6.83 -5.28
CA ALA A 170 -19.50 7.78 -5.84
C ALA A 170 -19.95 8.45 -7.16
N SER A 171 -21.25 8.39 -7.47
CA SER A 171 -21.82 8.96 -8.69
C SER A 171 -21.52 10.46 -8.85
N GLY A 172 -21.44 11.22 -7.74
CA GLY A 172 -21.13 12.65 -7.77
C GLY A 172 -19.67 13.00 -8.06
N LEU A 173 -18.73 12.11 -7.73
CA LEU A 173 -17.28 12.35 -7.91
C LEU A 173 -16.78 12.03 -9.32
N ILE A 174 -17.40 11.08 -10.01
CA ILE A 174 -17.00 10.69 -11.37
C ILE A 174 -17.03 11.90 -12.33
N PRO A 175 -18.09 12.75 -12.37
CA PRO A 175 -18.10 13.95 -13.19
C PRO A 175 -17.02 14.97 -12.84
N VAL A 176 -16.69 15.15 -11.55
CA VAL A 176 -15.63 16.07 -11.10
C VAL A 176 -14.28 15.59 -11.57
N VAL A 177 -13.99 14.31 -11.36
CA VAL A 177 -12.73 13.67 -11.79
C VAL A 177 -12.59 13.72 -13.31
N ALA A 178 -13.68 13.46 -14.04
CA ALA A 178 -13.68 13.56 -15.50
C ALA A 178 -13.30 14.98 -15.97
N ARG A 179 -13.89 16.03 -15.38
CA ARG A 179 -13.55 17.43 -15.71
C ARG A 179 -12.09 17.75 -15.43
N LEU A 180 -11.56 17.32 -14.28
CA LEU A 180 -10.17 17.57 -13.89
C LEU A 180 -9.13 16.86 -14.77
N ILE A 181 -9.51 15.78 -15.46
CA ILE A 181 -8.64 15.09 -16.42
C ILE A 181 -8.72 15.72 -17.81
N THR A 182 -9.86 16.32 -18.17
CA THR A 182 -10.09 16.94 -19.48
C THR A 182 -9.69 18.42 -19.56
N ALA A 183 -9.45 19.07 -18.42
CA ALA A 183 -9.02 20.46 -18.31
C ALA A 183 -7.50 20.61 -18.42
#